data_AF-A0A442TW98-F1
#
_entry.id   AF-A0A442TW98-F1
#
_cell.length_a   1.000
_cell.length_b   1.000
_cell.length_c   1.000
_cell.angle_alpha   90.00
_cell.angle_beta   90.00
_cell.angle_gamma   90.00
#
_symmetry.space_group_name_H-M   'P 1'
#
loop_
_entity.id
_entity.type
_entity.pdbx_description
1 polymer ?
#
loop_
_entity_poly.entity_id
_entity_poly.type
_entity_poly.pdbx_seq_one_letter_code
_entity_poly.pdbx_strand_id
1 'polypeptide(L)'
;MLSGEFHAVVRCPSCRSNTDVWLEEVPEQDDGLLGDITTQDIVEECEFCGCEMDLVIAACGGGWTAFATDGPDEAFEVENLDFAYDDWLGELQPEPQPSAIFYQAIYDWTGLLYSIGDRNSGAAGVNRMLLVQLFSIVEAYLSDAIIKLTFDDPNVTQAIVKWHPDLKDERVSLQKVASEPTLVRDMLVSQLRMKTQFHRLEFLHGMLRAAIGHHLLPGDKAERDLLLQSVHYRHYCVHRNGRDTDGNILTVLTLEYLNELAARFKALVGQLATVISDRR
;
A
#
# COMPACT_ATOMS: atom_id res chain seq x y z
N MET A 1 -0.01 25.96 -8.26
CA MET A 1 0.03 24.51 -8.03
C MET A 1 -1.27 23.94 -8.54
N LEU A 2 -1.21 22.86 -9.33
CA LEU A 2 -2.38 22.12 -9.76
C LEU A 2 -2.66 21.02 -8.73
N SER A 3 -3.81 21.09 -8.06
CA SER A 3 -4.28 20.03 -7.18
C SER A 3 -4.96 18.92 -7.98
N GLY A 4 -4.76 17.68 -7.57
CA GLY A 4 -5.30 16.48 -8.21
C GLY A 4 -4.62 15.23 -7.67
N GLU A 5 -5.02 14.04 -8.11
CA GLU A 5 -4.29 12.83 -7.78
C GLU A 5 -3.24 12.56 -8.86
N PHE A 6 -1.97 12.45 -8.47
CA PHE A 6 -0.89 12.10 -9.37
C PHE A 6 -0.05 10.96 -8.81
N HIS A 7 0.54 10.18 -9.70
CA HIS A 7 1.39 9.05 -9.34
C HIS A 7 2.68 9.03 -10.15
N ALA A 8 3.78 8.69 -9.51
CA ALA A 8 5.05 8.45 -10.15
C ALA A 8 5.72 7.22 -9.55
N VAL A 9 6.44 6.47 -10.39
CA VAL A 9 7.28 5.36 -9.93
C VAL A 9 8.71 5.84 -9.94
N VAL A 10 9.28 6.10 -8.76
CA VAL A 10 10.63 6.68 -8.63
C VAL A 10 11.63 5.64 -8.16
N ARG A 11 12.85 5.66 -8.71
CA ARG A 11 13.91 4.75 -8.29
C ARG A 11 14.66 5.29 -7.08
N CYS A 12 14.59 4.57 -5.96
CA CYS A 12 15.29 4.93 -4.73
C CYS A 12 16.82 5.00 -4.94
N PRO A 13 17.49 6.10 -4.56
CA PRO A 13 18.94 6.23 -4.72
C PRO A 13 19.73 5.27 -3.82
N SER A 14 19.19 4.94 -2.64
CA SER A 14 19.83 4.06 -1.66
C SER A 14 19.73 2.57 -2.04
N CYS A 15 18.52 2.03 -2.15
CA CYS A 15 18.30 0.60 -2.37
C CYS A 15 18.04 0.21 -3.83
N ARG A 16 17.93 1.19 -4.75
CA ARG A 16 17.66 1.00 -6.18
C ARG A 16 16.33 0.32 -6.53
N SER A 17 15.43 0.17 -5.54
CA SER A 17 14.07 -0.33 -5.76
C SER A 17 13.18 0.79 -6.28
N ASN A 18 12.21 0.45 -7.13
CA ASN A 18 11.21 1.37 -7.66
C ASN A 18 10.12 1.55 -6.62
N THR A 19 9.94 2.77 -6.11
CA THR A 19 8.97 3.16 -5.08
C THR A 19 7.82 3.91 -5.74
N ASP A 20 6.59 3.56 -5.38
CA ASP A 20 5.40 4.33 -5.75
C ASP A 20 5.32 5.64 -4.93
N VAL A 21 5.15 6.76 -5.61
CA VAL A 21 5.01 8.11 -5.04
C VAL A 21 3.65 8.68 -5.45
N TRP A 22 2.86 9.11 -4.47
CA TRP A 22 1.52 9.69 -4.68
C TRP A 22 1.54 11.17 -4.32
N LEU A 23 1.07 12.02 -5.24
CA LEU A 23 1.11 13.47 -5.08
C LEU A 23 -0.32 14.03 -5.11
N GLU A 24 -0.60 14.98 -4.22
CA GLU A 24 -1.88 15.71 -4.18
C GLU A 24 -1.82 17.04 -4.95
N GLU A 25 -0.61 17.53 -5.19
CA GLU A 25 -0.34 18.75 -5.92
C GLU A 25 0.91 18.60 -6.78
N VAL A 26 0.88 19.21 -7.96
CA VAL A 26 2.03 19.33 -8.86
C VAL A 26 2.18 20.78 -9.34
N PRO A 27 3.35 21.19 -9.85
CA PRO A 27 3.53 22.52 -10.43
C PRO A 27 2.52 22.78 -11.58
N GLU A 28 2.05 24.02 -11.71
CA GLU A 28 1.20 24.37 -12.86
C GLU A 28 2.00 24.31 -14.17
N GLN A 29 1.37 23.79 -15.23
CA GLN A 29 1.92 23.83 -16.57
C GLN A 29 1.78 25.25 -17.14
N ASP A 30 2.87 25.77 -17.71
CA ASP A 30 2.81 27.01 -18.51
C ASP A 30 2.62 26.65 -19.98
N ASP A 31 1.44 26.95 -20.52
CA ASP A 31 1.06 26.70 -21.92
C ASP A 31 1.73 27.68 -22.92
N GLY A 32 2.65 28.54 -22.44
CA GLY A 32 3.38 29.50 -23.25
C GLY A 32 4.40 28.89 -24.24
N LEU A 33 4.58 29.54 -25.39
CA LEU A 33 5.53 29.20 -26.48
C LEU A 33 7.03 29.15 -26.07
N LEU A 34 7.35 29.52 -24.83
CA LEU A 34 8.67 29.57 -24.22
C LEU A 34 8.66 28.93 -22.81
N GLY A 35 7.73 28.00 -22.56
CA GLY A 35 7.33 27.49 -21.24
C GLY A 35 8.46 27.42 -20.22
N ASP A 36 8.35 28.25 -19.18
CA ASP A 36 9.24 28.19 -18.04
C ASP A 36 9.01 26.85 -17.29
N ILE A 37 10.09 26.17 -16.93
CA ILE A 37 10.00 24.93 -16.14
C ILE A 37 9.68 25.34 -14.70
N THR A 38 8.45 25.06 -14.27
CA THR A 38 8.06 25.20 -12.86
C THR A 38 8.42 23.91 -12.12
N THR A 39 8.99 24.05 -10.92
CA THR A 39 9.46 22.93 -10.10
C THR A 39 8.89 22.97 -8.69
N GLN A 40 8.74 21.81 -8.09
CA GLN A 40 8.38 21.61 -6.69
C GLN A 40 9.29 20.55 -6.08
N ASP A 41 9.87 20.85 -4.93
CA ASP A 41 10.61 19.88 -4.14
C ASP A 41 9.67 19.16 -3.16
N ILE A 42 9.78 17.84 -3.08
CA ILE A 42 9.04 17.00 -2.13
C ILE A 42 10.01 16.02 -1.47
N VAL A 43 9.64 15.52 -0.29
CA VAL A 43 10.40 14.50 0.43
C VAL A 43 9.52 13.27 0.58
N GLU A 44 9.97 12.15 0.05
CA GLU A 44 9.23 10.89 0.07
C GLU A 44 10.06 9.76 0.69
N GLU A 45 9.41 8.88 1.44
CA GLU A 45 10.10 7.75 2.06
C GLU A 45 10.09 6.53 1.12
N CYS A 46 11.26 5.94 0.89
CA CYS A 46 11.34 4.69 0.13
C CYS A 46 10.63 3.56 0.86
N GLU A 47 9.59 3.00 0.26
CA GLU A 47 8.79 1.90 0.84
C GLU A 47 9.59 0.61 1.13
N PHE A 48 10.79 0.47 0.53
CA PHE A 48 11.64 -0.71 0.68
C PHE A 48 12.70 -0.59 1.76
N CYS A 49 13.31 0.59 1.91
CA CYS A 49 14.45 0.76 2.80
C CYS A 49 14.27 1.87 3.85
N GLY A 50 13.15 2.59 3.80
CA GLY A 50 12.81 3.65 4.74
C GLY A 50 13.70 4.88 4.65
N CYS A 51 14.50 5.03 3.60
CA CYS A 51 15.28 6.25 3.42
C CYS A 51 14.39 7.37 2.90
N GLU A 52 14.57 8.57 3.43
CA GLU A 52 14.01 9.78 2.85
C GLU A 52 14.67 10.06 1.50
N MET A 53 13.87 10.46 0.52
CA MET A 53 14.26 10.77 -0.84
C MET A 53 13.80 12.19 -1.15
N ASP A 54 14.75 13.08 -1.44
CA ASP A 54 14.45 14.40 -1.97
C ASP A 54 14.15 14.25 -3.47
N LEU A 55 12.92 14.59 -3.87
CA LEU A 55 12.45 14.53 -5.24
C LEU A 55 12.07 15.92 -5.73
N VAL A 56 12.28 16.15 -7.02
CA VAL A 56 11.84 17.36 -7.71
C VAL A 56 10.82 16.96 -8.78
N ILE A 57 9.64 17.57 -8.71
CA ILE A 57 8.60 17.47 -9.71
C ILE A 57 8.71 18.69 -10.63
N ALA A 58 8.86 18.46 -11.93
CA ALA A 58 8.93 19.51 -12.94
C ALA A 58 7.77 19.41 -13.92
N ALA A 59 7.12 20.55 -14.21
CA ALA A 59 6.17 20.64 -15.31
C ALA A 59 6.93 20.93 -16.62
N CYS A 60 6.80 20.03 -17.59
CA CYS A 60 7.52 20.10 -18.86
C CYS A 60 6.57 19.75 -20.02
N GLY A 61 6.39 20.65 -20.99
CA GLY A 61 5.85 20.32 -22.32
C GLY A 61 4.57 19.48 -22.35
N GLY A 62 3.57 19.81 -21.54
CA GLY A 62 2.28 19.12 -21.48
C GLY A 62 2.20 17.92 -20.54
N GLY A 63 3.24 17.65 -19.75
CA GLY A 63 3.24 16.63 -18.69
C GLY A 63 4.03 17.05 -17.45
N TRP A 64 4.22 16.10 -16.54
CA TRP A 64 5.04 16.25 -15.34
C TRP A 64 6.08 15.13 -15.28
N THR A 65 7.25 15.46 -14.76
CA THR A 65 8.35 14.50 -14.55
C THR A 65 8.92 14.64 -13.15
N ALA A 66 9.18 13.52 -12.50
CA ALA A 66 9.82 13.43 -11.19
C ALA A 66 11.27 12.96 -11.33
N PHE A 67 12.19 13.55 -10.55
CA PHE A 67 13.58 13.08 -10.47
C PHE A 67 14.10 13.19 -9.04
N ALA A 68 14.96 12.25 -8.64
CA ALA A 68 15.60 12.26 -7.33
C ALA A 68 16.83 13.18 -7.36
N THR A 69 16.94 14.09 -6.38
CA THR A 69 18.04 15.09 -6.30
C THR A 69 19.42 14.43 -6.16
N ASP A 70 19.47 13.32 -5.44
CA ASP A 70 20.70 12.56 -5.16
C ASP A 70 20.80 11.23 -5.94
N GLY A 71 19.99 11.08 -7.00
CA GLY A 71 19.90 9.86 -7.81
C GLY A 71 20.60 9.94 -9.17
N PRO A 72 20.58 8.87 -9.98
CA PRO A 72 20.84 9.01 -11.41
C PRO A 72 19.85 10.03 -12.02
N ASP A 73 20.29 10.81 -13.01
CA ASP A 73 19.46 11.77 -13.80
C ASP A 73 18.39 11.05 -14.66
N GLU A 74 17.64 10.13 -14.06
CA GLU A 74 16.56 9.38 -14.68
C GLU A 74 15.25 10.06 -14.30
N ALA A 75 14.59 10.66 -15.30
CA ALA A 75 13.29 11.28 -15.12
C ALA A 75 12.19 10.22 -15.19
N PHE A 76 11.28 10.24 -14.23
CA PHE A 76 10.10 9.39 -14.15
C PHE A 76 8.87 10.18 -14.55
N GLU A 77 8.00 9.59 -15.37
CA GLU A 77 6.74 10.22 -15.76
C GLU A 77 5.80 10.27 -14.56
N VAL A 78 5.14 11.41 -14.39
CA VAL A 78 4.11 11.61 -13.36
C VAL A 78 2.77 11.56 -14.08
N GLU A 79 1.99 10.53 -13.77
CA GLU A 79 0.67 10.29 -14.32
C GLU A 79 -0.36 11.09 -13.51
N ASN A 80 -1.23 11.84 -14.18
CA ASN A 80 -2.43 12.38 -13.56
C ASN A 80 -3.48 11.26 -13.49
N LEU A 81 -3.85 10.91 -12.27
CA LEU A 81 -4.80 9.87 -11.92
C LEU A 81 -6.15 10.46 -11.49
N ASP A 82 -6.60 11.60 -12.05
CA ASP A 82 -7.99 12.10 -11.89
C ASP A 82 -8.98 11.07 -12.46
N PHE A 83 -9.13 9.97 -11.75
CA PHE A 83 -10.13 8.96 -11.93
C PHE A 83 -11.32 9.39 -11.09
N ALA A 84 -12.17 10.23 -11.69
CA ALA A 84 -13.60 10.29 -11.36
C ALA A 84 -14.31 8.90 -11.48
N TYR A 85 -13.56 7.83 -11.75
CA TYR A 85 -14.00 6.45 -11.84
C TYR A 85 -14.02 5.73 -10.49
N ASP A 86 -13.31 6.20 -9.46
CA ASP A 86 -13.15 5.47 -8.17
C ASP A 86 -13.96 6.06 -7.00
N ASP A 87 -14.78 7.09 -7.24
CA ASP A 87 -15.71 7.66 -6.24
C ASP A 87 -16.63 6.60 -5.61
N TRP A 88 -17.01 5.55 -6.36
CA TRP A 88 -17.84 4.46 -5.85
C TRP A 88 -17.18 3.65 -4.73
N LEU A 89 -15.84 3.63 -4.64
CA LEU A 89 -15.13 2.94 -3.57
C LEU A 89 -15.39 3.62 -2.23
N GLY A 90 -15.43 4.96 -2.20
CA GLY A 90 -15.70 5.74 -0.99
C GLY A 90 -17.12 5.54 -0.46
N GLU A 91 -18.08 5.23 -1.34
CA GLU A 91 -19.49 5.00 -0.99
C GLU A 91 -19.79 3.56 -0.54
N LEU A 92 -18.82 2.63 -0.71
CA LEU A 92 -19.02 1.23 -0.40
C LEU A 92 -19.10 1.00 1.11
N GLN A 93 -20.17 0.31 1.54
CA GLN A 93 -20.29 -0.15 2.92
C GLN A 93 -19.19 -1.16 3.24
N PRO A 94 -18.67 -1.20 4.48
CA PRO A 94 -17.68 -2.20 4.87
C PRO A 94 -18.21 -3.61 4.70
N GLU A 95 -17.36 -4.50 4.19
CA GLU A 95 -17.68 -5.92 4.06
C GLU A 95 -18.12 -6.51 5.41
N PRO A 96 -19.29 -7.16 5.51
CA PRO A 96 -19.77 -7.72 6.77
C PRO A 96 -18.93 -8.88 7.31
N GLN A 97 -18.31 -9.69 6.44
CA GLN A 97 -17.65 -10.95 6.83
C GLN A 97 -16.23 -11.10 6.25
N PRO A 98 -15.30 -10.17 6.52
CA PRO A 98 -13.95 -10.20 5.95
C PRO A 98 -13.22 -11.51 6.26
N SER A 99 -13.34 -12.03 7.49
CA SER A 99 -12.71 -13.29 7.88
C SER A 99 -13.22 -14.49 7.06
N ALA A 100 -14.52 -14.55 6.77
CA ALA A 100 -15.10 -15.66 6.02
C ALA A 100 -14.60 -15.66 4.57
N ILE A 101 -14.56 -14.49 3.94
CA ILE A 101 -14.03 -14.31 2.57
C ILE A 101 -12.55 -14.66 2.52
N PHE A 102 -11.75 -14.19 3.50
CA PHE A 102 -10.34 -14.54 3.60
C PHE A 102 -10.12 -16.06 3.66
N TYR A 103 -10.79 -16.76 4.58
CA TYR A 103 -10.56 -18.20 4.74
C TYR A 103 -11.04 -19.00 3.53
N GLN A 104 -12.11 -18.57 2.86
CA GLN A 104 -12.54 -19.16 1.60
C GLN A 104 -11.48 -18.95 0.50
N ALA A 105 -11.00 -17.71 0.33
CA ALA A 105 -10.00 -17.41 -0.69
C ALA A 105 -8.66 -18.12 -0.44
N ILE A 106 -8.23 -18.24 0.83
CA ILE A 106 -7.06 -19.04 1.22
C ILE A 106 -7.28 -20.52 0.92
N TYR A 107 -8.48 -21.06 1.15
CA TYR A 107 -8.78 -22.46 0.83
C TYR A 107 -8.65 -22.71 -0.68
N ASP A 108 -9.24 -21.84 -1.50
CA ASP A 108 -9.17 -21.93 -2.96
C ASP A 108 -7.74 -21.76 -3.48
N TRP A 109 -7.01 -20.77 -2.94
CA TRP A 109 -5.59 -20.55 -3.25
C TRP A 109 -4.73 -21.76 -2.87
N THR A 110 -5.00 -22.39 -1.73
CA THR A 110 -4.29 -23.61 -1.32
C THR A 110 -4.53 -24.75 -2.30
N GLY A 111 -5.77 -24.91 -2.79
CA GLY A 111 -6.10 -25.84 -3.86
C GLY A 111 -5.32 -25.57 -5.16
N LEU A 112 -5.18 -24.30 -5.54
CA LEU A 112 -4.37 -23.89 -6.69
C LEU A 112 -2.88 -24.19 -6.46
N LEU A 113 -2.33 -23.87 -5.30
CA LEU A 113 -0.94 -24.16 -4.98
C LEU A 113 -0.59 -25.64 -5.18
N TYR A 114 -1.43 -26.56 -4.71
CA TYR A 114 -1.16 -27.99 -4.84
C TYR A 114 -1.46 -28.58 -6.22
N SER A 115 -2.35 -27.96 -6.99
CA SER A 115 -2.75 -28.43 -8.33
C SER A 115 -1.85 -27.90 -9.44
N ILE A 116 -1.44 -26.63 -9.39
CA ILE A 116 -0.68 -25.98 -10.47
C ILE A 116 0.67 -25.43 -10.02
N GLY A 117 0.95 -25.34 -8.72
CA GLY A 117 2.25 -24.88 -8.22
C GLY A 117 3.40 -25.77 -8.70
N ASP A 118 4.48 -25.14 -9.17
CA ASP A 118 5.66 -25.86 -9.63
C ASP A 118 6.47 -26.34 -8.41
N ARG A 119 6.57 -27.67 -8.30
CA ARG A 119 7.27 -28.36 -7.20
C ARG A 119 8.78 -28.44 -7.42
N ASN A 120 9.23 -28.25 -8.65
CA ASN A 120 10.61 -28.49 -9.07
C ASN A 120 11.39 -27.18 -9.23
N SER A 121 10.71 -26.05 -9.41
CA SER A 121 11.34 -24.75 -9.63
C SER A 121 10.64 -23.62 -8.89
N GLY A 122 11.35 -22.99 -7.94
CA GLY A 122 10.89 -21.75 -7.32
C GLY A 122 10.98 -20.51 -8.23
N ALA A 123 11.53 -20.65 -9.43
CA ALA A 123 11.55 -19.59 -10.46
C ALA A 123 10.36 -19.67 -11.43
N ALA A 124 9.45 -20.63 -11.22
CA ALA A 124 8.33 -20.84 -12.11
C ALA A 124 7.34 -19.66 -12.09
N GLY A 125 6.84 -19.29 -13.26
CA GLY A 125 5.87 -18.20 -13.41
C GLY A 125 4.59 -18.41 -12.60
N VAL A 126 4.13 -19.67 -12.49
CA VAL A 126 2.95 -20.03 -11.69
C VAL A 126 3.15 -19.73 -10.19
N ASN A 127 4.36 -19.94 -9.65
CA ASN A 127 4.63 -19.66 -8.24
C ASN A 127 4.67 -18.15 -7.97
N ARG A 128 5.13 -17.33 -8.92
CA ARG A 128 5.03 -15.86 -8.84
C ARG A 128 3.58 -15.39 -8.82
N MET A 129 2.76 -15.94 -9.72
CA MET A 129 1.33 -15.64 -9.77
C MET A 129 0.63 -16.02 -8.46
N LEU A 130 0.97 -17.18 -7.89
CA LEU A 130 0.44 -17.62 -6.59
C LEU A 130 0.89 -16.71 -5.45
N LEU A 131 2.14 -16.23 -5.44
CA LEU A 131 2.59 -15.24 -4.44
C LEU A 131 1.75 -13.95 -4.53
N VAL A 132 1.57 -13.41 -5.73
CA VAL A 132 0.81 -12.17 -5.93
C VAL A 132 -0.64 -12.35 -5.49
N GLN A 133 -1.28 -13.46 -5.85
CA GLN A 133 -2.65 -13.78 -5.41
C GLN A 133 -2.74 -13.91 -3.89
N LEU A 134 -1.74 -14.51 -3.23
CA LEU A 134 -1.73 -14.63 -1.77
C LEU A 134 -1.72 -13.25 -1.11
N PHE A 135 -0.94 -12.31 -1.64
CA PHE A 135 -0.94 -10.92 -1.19
C PHE A 135 -2.29 -10.24 -1.42
N SER A 136 -2.89 -10.38 -2.60
CA SER A 136 -4.23 -9.84 -2.87
C SER A 136 -5.28 -10.31 -1.85
N ILE A 137 -5.22 -11.58 -1.44
CA ILE A 137 -6.14 -12.15 -0.42
C ILE A 137 -5.93 -11.50 0.94
N VAL A 138 -4.68 -11.30 1.35
CA VAL A 138 -4.33 -10.71 2.65
C VAL A 138 -4.64 -9.22 2.66
N GLU A 139 -4.29 -8.49 1.61
CA GLU A 139 -4.55 -7.06 1.47
C GLU A 139 -6.06 -6.77 1.48
N ALA A 140 -6.87 -7.58 0.77
CA ALA A 140 -8.32 -7.46 0.80
C ALA A 140 -8.88 -7.63 2.23
N TYR A 141 -8.43 -8.67 2.96
CA TYR A 141 -8.83 -8.86 4.35
C TYR A 141 -8.44 -7.68 5.24
N LEU A 142 -7.18 -7.22 5.15
CA LEU A 142 -6.67 -6.12 5.98
C LEU A 142 -7.46 -4.83 5.70
N SER A 143 -7.71 -4.54 4.43
CA SER A 143 -8.54 -3.41 4.01
C SER A 143 -9.94 -3.49 4.61
N ASP A 144 -10.66 -4.58 4.34
CA ASP A 144 -12.03 -4.73 4.80
C ASP A 144 -12.15 -4.72 6.33
N ALA A 145 -11.24 -5.41 7.03
CA ALA A 145 -11.27 -5.51 8.48
C ALA A 145 -10.95 -4.16 9.15
N ILE A 146 -9.97 -3.41 8.65
CA ILE A 146 -9.57 -2.11 9.22
C ILE A 146 -10.61 -1.04 8.90
N ILE A 147 -11.14 -1.02 7.67
CA ILE A 147 -12.23 -0.12 7.28
C ILE A 147 -13.46 -0.41 8.14
N LYS A 148 -13.85 -1.68 8.28
CA LYS A 148 -14.97 -2.05 9.14
C LYS A 148 -14.76 -1.62 10.59
N LEU A 149 -13.57 -1.83 11.14
CA LEU A 149 -13.23 -1.43 12.50
C LEU A 149 -13.38 0.10 12.68
N THR A 150 -12.97 0.88 11.69
CA THR A 150 -13.13 2.34 11.66
C THR A 150 -14.60 2.76 11.57
N PHE A 151 -15.42 2.02 10.83
CA PHE A 151 -16.86 2.27 10.77
C PHE A 151 -17.57 1.93 12.08
N ASP A 152 -17.18 0.83 12.73
CA ASP A 152 -17.86 0.28 13.90
C ASP A 152 -17.47 1.00 15.22
N ASP A 153 -16.24 1.53 15.36
CA ASP A 153 -15.72 2.14 16.60
C ASP A 153 -15.16 3.57 16.39
N PRO A 154 -15.90 4.63 16.76
CA PRO A 154 -15.43 6.01 16.64
C PRO A 154 -14.13 6.33 17.40
N ASN A 155 -13.80 5.58 18.47
CA ASN A 155 -12.54 5.77 19.18
C ASN A 155 -11.36 5.28 18.33
N VAL A 156 -11.57 4.20 17.56
CA VAL A 156 -10.57 3.72 16.61
C VAL A 156 -10.37 4.75 15.50
N THR A 157 -11.45 5.29 14.94
CA THR A 157 -11.38 6.39 13.95
C THR A 157 -10.53 7.53 14.47
N GLN A 158 -10.82 8.01 15.68
CA GLN A 158 -10.07 9.11 16.27
C GLN A 158 -8.59 8.75 16.50
N ALA A 159 -8.31 7.53 16.96
CA ALA A 159 -6.95 7.09 17.23
C ALA A 159 -6.12 6.94 15.94
N ILE A 160 -6.72 6.42 14.86
CA ILE A 160 -6.07 6.34 13.55
C ILE A 160 -5.80 7.75 13.01
N VAL A 161 -6.79 8.66 13.02
CA VAL A 161 -6.59 10.05 12.55
C VAL A 161 -5.46 10.75 13.29
N LYS A 162 -5.36 10.57 14.62
CA LYS A 162 -4.27 11.17 15.41
C LYS A 162 -2.88 10.61 15.09
N TRP A 163 -2.82 9.36 14.65
CA TRP A 163 -1.57 8.67 14.36
C TRP A 163 -1.13 8.85 12.90
N HIS A 164 -2.08 8.89 11.97
CA HIS A 164 -1.83 8.86 10.53
C HIS A 164 -1.09 10.13 10.07
N PRO A 165 0.04 9.99 9.34
CA PRO A 165 0.88 11.13 8.95
C PRO A 165 0.09 12.20 8.18
N ASP A 166 -0.73 11.78 7.22
CA ASP A 166 -1.46 12.69 6.34
C ASP A 166 -2.73 13.28 6.96
N LEU A 167 -3.31 12.64 8.00
CA LEU A 167 -4.60 13.05 8.55
C LEU A 167 -4.49 13.84 9.85
N LYS A 168 -3.39 13.68 10.61
CA LYS A 168 -3.25 14.28 11.94
C LYS A 168 -3.23 15.82 11.91
N ASP A 169 -2.75 16.40 10.82
CA ASP A 169 -2.58 17.85 10.62
C ASP A 169 -3.60 18.45 9.65
N GLU A 170 -4.52 17.62 9.14
CA GLU A 170 -5.51 17.98 8.13
C GLU A 170 -6.54 19.01 8.68
N ARG A 171 -6.93 19.99 7.85
CA ARG A 171 -7.77 21.13 8.27
C ARG A 171 -9.05 21.24 7.44
N VAL A 172 -10.18 21.24 8.13
CA VAL A 172 -11.51 21.40 7.52
C VAL A 172 -12.24 22.63 8.04
N SER A 173 -13.12 23.23 7.21
CA SER A 173 -13.90 24.39 7.60
C SER A 173 -15.05 24.01 8.55
N LEU A 174 -15.43 24.92 9.45
CA LEU A 174 -16.58 24.71 10.35
C LEU A 174 -17.90 24.50 9.58
N GLN A 175 -18.01 25.08 8.38
CA GLN A 175 -19.17 24.86 7.50
C GLN A 175 -19.25 23.40 7.06
N LYS A 176 -18.13 22.81 6.60
CA LYS A 176 -18.06 21.41 6.18
C LYS A 176 -18.38 20.47 7.35
N VAL A 177 -17.80 20.75 8.52
CA VAL A 177 -18.09 20.00 9.76
C VAL A 177 -19.58 20.07 10.14
N ALA A 178 -20.24 21.22 9.94
CA ALA A 178 -21.64 21.38 10.25
C ALA A 178 -22.58 20.69 9.24
N SER A 179 -22.16 20.54 7.97
CA SER A 179 -22.95 19.90 6.91
C SER A 179 -22.76 18.39 6.83
N GLU A 180 -21.64 17.86 7.32
CA GLU A 180 -21.24 16.46 7.14
C GLU A 180 -20.95 15.79 8.50
N PRO A 181 -21.97 15.21 9.19
CA PRO A 181 -21.80 14.61 10.51
C PRO A 181 -20.80 13.45 10.56
N THR A 182 -20.52 12.83 9.41
CA THR A 182 -19.61 11.68 9.27
C THR A 182 -18.27 12.05 8.62
N LEU A 183 -18.01 13.34 8.40
CA LEU A 183 -16.85 13.89 7.68
C LEU A 183 -15.53 13.19 8.03
N VAL A 184 -15.19 13.12 9.32
CA VAL A 184 -13.90 12.55 9.76
C VAL A 184 -13.78 11.08 9.42
N ARG A 185 -14.86 10.31 9.58
CA ARG A 185 -14.89 8.89 9.21
C ARG A 185 -14.75 8.74 7.71
N ASP A 186 -15.49 9.52 6.94
CA ASP A 186 -15.53 9.39 5.48
C ASP A 186 -14.18 9.80 4.86
N MET A 187 -13.53 10.84 5.39
CA MET A 187 -12.15 11.21 5.03
C MET A 187 -11.15 10.09 5.36
N LEU A 188 -11.22 9.50 6.57
CA LEU A 188 -10.33 8.38 6.92
C LEU A 188 -10.58 7.16 6.01
N VAL A 189 -11.84 6.83 5.72
CA VAL A 189 -12.18 5.70 4.85
C VAL A 189 -11.68 5.93 3.43
N SER A 190 -11.81 7.14 2.90
CA SER A 190 -11.25 7.54 1.61
C SER A 190 -9.72 7.37 1.62
N GLN A 191 -9.02 7.88 2.64
CA GLN A 191 -7.58 7.70 2.80
C GLN A 191 -7.17 6.22 2.83
N LEU A 192 -7.91 5.39 3.56
CA LEU A 192 -7.67 3.96 3.64
C LEU A 192 -7.90 3.24 2.31
N ARG A 193 -8.92 3.62 1.53
CA ARG A 193 -9.25 2.95 0.27
C ARG A 193 -8.36 3.36 -0.89
N MET A 194 -8.04 4.65 -0.97
CA MET A 194 -7.40 5.24 -2.15
C MET A 194 -5.88 5.26 -2.02
N LYS A 195 -5.35 5.56 -0.82
CA LYS A 195 -3.92 5.84 -0.64
C LYS A 195 -3.19 4.81 0.21
N THR A 196 -3.90 4.00 1.00
CA THR A 196 -3.24 3.03 1.86
C THR A 196 -2.88 1.76 1.10
N GLN A 197 -1.59 1.52 0.98
CA GLN A 197 -1.03 0.26 0.48
C GLN A 197 -1.03 -0.80 1.59
N PHE A 198 -2.00 -1.73 1.57
CA PHE A 198 -2.17 -2.72 2.65
C PHE A 198 -1.06 -3.79 2.73
N HIS A 199 -0.16 -3.86 1.76
CA HIS A 199 1.07 -4.66 1.86
C HIS A 199 2.18 -3.99 2.67
N ARG A 200 2.07 -2.69 3.03
CA ARG A 200 3.00 -2.01 3.96
C ARG A 200 2.76 -2.45 5.41
N LEU A 201 3.15 -3.69 5.72
CA LEU A 201 2.83 -4.35 7.00
C LEU A 201 3.36 -3.59 8.22
N GLU A 202 4.49 -2.89 8.11
CA GLU A 202 5.03 -2.07 9.21
C GLU A 202 4.19 -0.82 9.48
N PHE A 203 3.69 -0.18 8.43
CA PHE A 203 2.76 0.94 8.55
C PHE A 203 1.47 0.48 9.25
N LEU A 204 0.88 -0.61 8.78
CA LEU A 204 -0.31 -1.20 9.40
C LEU A 204 -0.05 -1.65 10.86
N HIS A 205 1.14 -2.17 11.15
CA HIS A 205 1.55 -2.50 12.52
C HIS A 205 1.53 -1.27 13.42
N GLY A 206 2.13 -0.15 12.98
CA GLY A 206 2.13 1.10 13.72
C GLY A 206 0.72 1.63 13.96
N MET A 207 -0.10 1.62 12.91
CA MET A 207 -1.49 2.06 12.94
C MET A 207 -2.32 1.25 13.94
N LEU A 208 -2.31 -0.08 13.84
CA LEU A 208 -3.09 -0.97 14.71
C LEU A 208 -2.60 -0.92 16.16
N ARG A 209 -1.30 -0.74 16.37
CA ARG A 209 -0.75 -0.53 17.72
C ARG A 209 -1.27 0.75 18.33
N ALA A 210 -1.31 1.85 17.57
CA ALA A 210 -1.84 3.12 18.05
C ALA A 210 -3.35 3.09 18.27
N ALA A 211 -4.09 2.42 17.38
CA ALA A 211 -5.54 2.41 17.38
C ALA A 211 -6.17 1.46 18.39
N ILE A 212 -5.64 0.24 18.51
CA ILE A 212 -6.23 -0.83 19.33
C ILE A 212 -5.21 -1.59 20.19
N GLY A 213 -3.95 -1.13 20.24
CA GLY A 213 -2.90 -1.79 21.02
C GLY A 213 -2.46 -3.14 20.46
N HIS A 214 -2.79 -3.44 19.19
CA HIS A 214 -2.47 -4.72 18.57
C HIS A 214 -1.15 -4.66 17.78
N HIS A 215 -0.30 -5.65 17.98
CA HIS A 215 0.90 -5.86 17.19
C HIS A 215 0.59 -6.80 16.01
N LEU A 216 0.49 -6.24 14.80
CA LEU A 216 0.19 -7.02 13.59
C LEU A 216 1.32 -8.00 13.21
N LEU A 217 2.56 -7.55 13.35
CA LEU A 217 3.74 -8.34 13.05
C LEU A 217 4.14 -9.17 14.27
N PRO A 218 4.61 -10.41 14.07
CA PRO A 218 5.01 -11.28 15.17
C PRO A 218 6.23 -10.71 15.92
N GLY A 219 6.30 -11.03 17.21
CA GLY A 219 7.45 -10.66 18.06
C GLY A 219 8.70 -11.47 17.74
N ASP A 220 8.55 -12.68 17.20
CA ASP A 220 9.66 -13.49 16.74
C ASP A 220 10.35 -12.83 15.54
N LYS A 221 11.67 -12.68 15.62
CA LYS A 221 12.45 -11.99 14.59
C LYS A 221 12.43 -12.74 13.27
N ALA A 222 12.58 -14.06 13.27
CA ALA A 222 12.67 -14.82 12.03
C ALA A 222 11.33 -14.80 11.28
N GLU A 223 10.22 -14.94 12.00
CA GLU A 223 8.88 -14.84 11.42
C GLU A 223 8.59 -13.43 10.88
N ARG A 224 8.99 -12.38 11.62
CA ARG A 224 8.83 -11.00 11.16
C ARG A 224 9.65 -10.73 9.91
N ASP A 225 10.93 -11.11 9.91
CA ASP A 225 11.84 -10.88 8.79
C ASP A 225 11.35 -11.64 7.54
N LEU A 226 10.77 -12.84 7.69
CA LEU A 226 10.14 -13.58 6.58
C LEU A 226 8.95 -12.80 5.99
N LEU A 227 8.05 -12.29 6.82
CA LEU A 227 6.90 -11.52 6.35
C LEU A 227 7.33 -10.25 5.61
N LEU A 228 8.26 -9.48 6.19
CA LEU A 228 8.76 -8.26 5.58
C LEU A 228 9.49 -8.56 4.26
N GLN A 229 10.38 -9.56 4.25
CA GLN A 229 11.08 -9.98 3.04
C GLN A 229 10.11 -10.44 1.94
N SER A 230 8.98 -11.05 2.30
CA SER A 230 7.97 -11.46 1.32
C SER A 230 7.32 -10.29 0.58
N VAL A 231 7.23 -9.11 1.20
CA VAL A 231 6.74 -7.88 0.56
C VAL A 231 7.67 -7.49 -0.59
N HIS A 232 8.99 -7.51 -0.37
CA HIS A 232 9.97 -7.27 -1.43
C HIS A 232 9.83 -8.25 -2.60
N TYR A 233 9.61 -9.53 -2.30
CA TYR A 233 9.41 -10.53 -3.36
C TYR A 233 8.11 -10.29 -4.13
N ARG A 234 7.05 -9.84 -3.46
CA ARG A 234 5.81 -9.41 -4.12
C ARG A 234 6.08 -8.26 -5.08
N HIS A 235 6.81 -7.22 -4.66
CA HIS A 235 7.16 -6.10 -5.55
C HIS A 235 8.00 -6.56 -6.74
N TYR A 236 8.99 -7.42 -6.52
CA TYR A 236 9.76 -7.99 -7.63
C TYR A 236 8.86 -8.81 -8.57
N CYS A 237 7.89 -9.55 -8.07
CA CYS A 237 6.93 -10.29 -8.90
C CYS A 237 6.04 -9.36 -9.73
N VAL A 238 5.49 -8.30 -9.13
CA VAL A 238 4.56 -7.37 -9.79
C VAL A 238 5.29 -6.46 -10.78
N HIS A 239 6.37 -5.81 -10.36
CA HIS A 239 7.01 -4.73 -11.14
C HIS A 239 8.22 -5.19 -11.95
N ARG A 240 8.79 -6.36 -11.64
CA ARG A 240 10.01 -6.88 -12.29
C ARG A 240 9.85 -8.32 -12.79
N ASN A 241 8.62 -8.83 -12.85
CA ASN A 241 8.31 -10.20 -13.26
C ASN A 241 9.17 -11.26 -12.53
N GLY A 242 9.37 -11.06 -11.23
CA GLY A 242 10.14 -11.91 -10.33
C GLY A 242 11.65 -11.82 -10.51
N ARG A 243 12.17 -10.69 -10.98
CA ARG A 243 13.61 -10.40 -10.97
C ARG A 243 13.97 -9.42 -9.86
N ASP A 244 15.00 -9.73 -9.10
CA ASP A 244 15.57 -8.82 -8.09
C ASP A 244 16.21 -7.58 -8.72
N THR A 245 16.75 -6.68 -7.90
CA THR A 245 17.43 -5.44 -8.31
C THR A 245 18.58 -5.65 -9.27
N ASP A 246 19.25 -6.80 -9.18
CA ASP A 246 20.41 -7.18 -9.99
C ASP A 246 20.00 -7.94 -11.28
N GLY A 247 18.71 -8.20 -11.45
CA GLY A 247 18.15 -8.89 -12.62
C GLY A 247 18.10 -10.41 -12.50
N ASN A 248 18.48 -10.97 -11.34
CA ASN A 248 18.40 -12.41 -11.11
C ASN A 248 16.95 -12.83 -10.87
N ILE A 249 16.57 -14.00 -11.39
CA ILE A 249 15.25 -14.55 -11.15
C ILE A 249 15.14 -15.07 -9.71
N LEU A 250 14.04 -14.75 -9.03
CA LEU A 250 13.75 -15.29 -7.71
C LEU A 250 13.57 -16.80 -7.81
N THR A 251 14.35 -17.54 -7.03
CA THR A 251 14.27 -19.01 -6.92
C THR A 251 13.69 -19.47 -5.59
N VAL A 252 13.47 -18.54 -4.66
CA VAL A 252 12.97 -18.80 -3.30
C VAL A 252 11.49 -19.16 -3.25
N LEU A 253 10.72 -18.87 -4.30
CA LEU A 253 9.26 -19.05 -4.35
C LEU A 253 8.88 -20.52 -4.60
N THR A 254 9.37 -21.42 -3.76
CA THR A 254 9.04 -22.84 -3.79
C THR A 254 7.64 -23.08 -3.22
N LEU A 255 7.07 -24.27 -3.48
CA LEU A 255 5.80 -24.67 -2.88
C LEU A 255 5.85 -24.70 -1.35
N GLU A 256 7.01 -25.04 -0.77
CA GLU A 256 7.24 -25.01 0.68
C GLU A 256 7.21 -23.57 1.21
N TYR A 257 7.96 -22.67 0.58
CA TYR A 257 7.97 -21.25 0.94
C TYR A 257 6.57 -20.63 0.88
N LEU A 258 5.82 -20.87 -0.20
CA LEU A 258 4.46 -20.35 -0.35
C LEU A 258 3.50 -20.90 0.72
N ASN A 259 3.59 -22.20 1.03
CA ASN A 259 2.80 -22.78 2.11
C ASN A 259 3.15 -22.20 3.48
N GLU A 260 4.44 -22.03 3.78
CA GLU A 260 4.88 -21.41 5.02
C GLU A 260 4.35 -19.98 5.13
N LEU A 261 4.54 -19.17 4.09
CA LEU A 261 4.07 -17.80 4.06
C LEU A 261 2.54 -17.71 4.26
N ALA A 262 1.77 -18.56 3.58
CA ALA A 262 0.32 -18.63 3.76
C ALA A 262 -0.06 -19.01 5.21
N ALA A 263 0.68 -19.92 5.86
CA ALA A 263 0.45 -20.24 7.26
C ALA A 263 0.72 -19.04 8.18
N ARG A 264 1.78 -18.24 7.92
CA ARG A 264 2.06 -17.01 8.67
C ARG A 264 0.97 -15.96 8.48
N PHE A 265 0.52 -15.74 7.25
CA PHE A 265 -0.58 -14.81 6.99
C PHE A 265 -1.90 -15.26 7.64
N LYS A 266 -2.21 -16.56 7.62
CA LYS A 266 -3.38 -17.08 8.35
C LYS A 266 -3.30 -16.83 9.86
N ALA A 267 -2.12 -16.96 10.45
CA ALA A 267 -1.91 -16.68 11.86
C ALA A 267 -2.08 -15.20 12.18
N LEU A 268 -1.47 -14.32 11.39
CA LEU A 268 -1.61 -12.86 11.48
C LEU A 268 -3.07 -12.43 11.38
N VAL A 269 -3.80 -12.91 10.36
CA VAL A 269 -5.22 -12.63 10.17
C VAL A 269 -6.08 -13.19 11.31
N GLY A 270 -5.81 -14.42 11.78
CA GLY A 270 -6.55 -15.01 12.88
C GLY A 270 -6.39 -14.25 14.20
N GLN A 271 -5.19 -13.72 14.48
CA GLN A 271 -4.93 -12.89 15.65
C GLN A 271 -5.67 -11.56 15.56
N LEU A 272 -5.59 -10.86 14.43
CA LEU A 272 -6.31 -9.59 14.24
C LEU A 272 -7.84 -9.80 14.33
N ALA A 273 -8.37 -10.85 13.68
CA ALA A 273 -9.79 -11.18 13.73
C ALA A 273 -10.30 -11.40 15.16
N THR A 274 -9.49 -12.09 15.99
CA THR A 274 -9.81 -12.35 17.40
C THR A 274 -9.86 -11.03 18.18
N VAL A 275 -8.83 -10.18 18.03
CA VAL A 275 -8.79 -8.87 18.71
C VAL A 275 -9.94 -7.98 18.28
N ILE A 276 -10.32 -7.96 17.00
CA ILE A 276 -11.48 -7.19 16.53
C ILE A 276 -12.78 -7.74 17.12
N SER A 277 -12.93 -9.07 17.20
CA SER A 277 -14.12 -9.71 17.76
C SER A 277 -14.28 -9.46 19.26
N ASP A 278 -13.19 -9.48 20.03
CA ASP A 278 -13.21 -9.29 21.49
C ASP A 278 -13.56 -7.85 21.91
N ARG A 279 -13.57 -6.91 20.95
CA ARG A 279 -13.94 -5.50 21.18
C ARG A 279 -15.44 -5.23 21.02
N ARG A 280 -16.22 -6.19 20.51
CA ARG A 280 -17.68 -6.08 20.35
C ARG A 280 -18.41 -6.58 21.59
#